data_AF-A0A529MG32-F1
#
_entry.id   AF-A0A529MG32-F1
#
_cell.length_a   1.000
_cell.length_b   1.000
_cell.length_c   1.000
_cell.angle_alpha   90.00
_cell.angle_beta   90.00
_cell.angle_gamma   90.00
#
_symmetry.space_group_name_H-M   'P 1'
#
loop_
_entity.id
_entity.type
_entity.pdbx_description
1 polymer ?
#
loop_
_entity_poly.entity_id
_entity_poly.type
_entity_poly.pdbx_seq_one_letter_code
_entity_poly.pdbx_strand_id
1 'polypeptide(L)'
;MTDVAANAEMQAALLSRALPYMQRYENKTVVVKYGGHAMGDHELGKAFARDIALLKQSGVNPIVVHGGGPQIGAMLTKMGIESKFEGGLRVTDQKTVEIVEMVLAGSINKE
;
A
#
# COMPACT_ATOMS: atom_id res chain seq x y z
N MET A 1 -20.74 -3.05 31.54
CA MET A 1 -20.04 -4.35 31.65
C MET A 1 -20.63 -5.42 30.73
N THR A 2 -21.96 -5.51 30.59
CA THR A 2 -22.64 -6.43 29.65
C THR A 2 -22.31 -6.17 28.17
N ASP A 3 -22.13 -4.91 27.78
CA ASP A 3 -21.86 -4.51 26.38
C ASP A 3 -20.43 -4.89 25.90
N VAL A 4 -19.45 -4.85 26.82
CA VAL A 4 -18.06 -5.24 26.52
C VAL A 4 -17.92 -6.76 26.41
N ALA A 5 -18.65 -7.52 27.24
CA ALA A 5 -18.66 -8.98 27.18
C ALA A 5 -19.37 -9.51 25.92
N ALA A 6 -20.51 -8.91 25.54
CA ALA A 6 -21.21 -9.23 24.30
C ALA A 6 -20.34 -8.97 23.05
N ASN A 7 -19.51 -7.92 23.09
CA ASN A 7 -18.55 -7.63 22.03
C ASN A 7 -17.41 -8.66 21.97
N ALA A 8 -16.92 -9.14 23.12
CA ALA A 8 -15.84 -10.13 23.16
C ALA A 8 -16.26 -11.50 22.60
N GLU A 9 -17.46 -11.99 22.94
CA GLU A 9 -18.01 -13.23 22.37
C GLU A 9 -18.19 -13.14 20.86
N MET A 10 -18.70 -12.00 20.38
CA MET A 10 -18.84 -11.74 18.95
C MET A 10 -17.49 -11.71 18.23
N GLN A 11 -16.48 -11.04 18.80
CA GLN A 11 -15.12 -10.99 18.24
C GLN A 11 -14.47 -12.38 18.21
N ALA A 12 -14.62 -13.18 19.26
CA ALA A 12 -14.11 -14.55 19.30
C ALA A 12 -14.77 -15.42 18.23
N ALA A 13 -16.09 -15.32 18.05
CA ALA A 13 -16.81 -16.03 17.01
C ALA A 13 -16.36 -15.60 15.60
N LEU A 14 -16.12 -14.30 15.39
CA LEU A 14 -15.63 -13.77 14.12
C LEU A 14 -14.23 -14.31 13.80
N LEU A 15 -13.30 -14.26 14.76
CA LEU A 15 -11.94 -14.78 14.57
C LEU A 15 -11.92 -16.28 14.32
N SER A 16 -12.73 -17.06 15.04
CA SER A 16 -12.87 -18.50 14.83
C SER A 16 -13.34 -18.83 13.41
N ARG A 17 -14.29 -18.05 12.86
CA ARG A 17 -14.74 -18.19 11.47
C ARG A 17 -13.71 -17.73 10.44
N ALA A 18 -12.85 -16.76 10.80
CA ALA A 18 -11.78 -16.27 9.94
C ALA A 18 -10.55 -17.20 9.91
N LEU A 19 -10.35 -18.00 10.95
CA LEU A 19 -9.17 -18.85 11.14
C LEU A 19 -8.84 -19.75 9.93
N PRO A 20 -9.80 -20.44 9.27
CA PRO A 20 -9.49 -21.25 8.09
C PRO A 20 -8.88 -20.43 6.93
N TYR A 21 -9.28 -19.17 6.78
CA TYR A 21 -8.73 -18.28 5.76
C TYR A 21 -7.31 -17.82 6.12
N MET A 22 -7.04 -17.60 7.41
CA MET A 22 -5.70 -17.26 7.89
C MET A 22 -4.73 -18.43 7.67
N GLN A 23 -5.13 -19.64 8.10
CA GLN A 23 -4.34 -20.87 7.93
C GLN A 23 -4.04 -21.18 6.46
N ARG A 24 -4.97 -20.89 5.54
CA ARG A 24 -4.75 -21.08 4.09
C ARG A 24 -3.53 -20.33 3.56
N TYR A 25 -3.22 -19.16 4.12
CA TYR A 25 -2.11 -18.31 3.67
C TYR A 25 -0.93 -18.31 4.64
N GLU A 26 -0.94 -19.15 5.66
CA GLU A 26 0.17 -19.30 6.59
C GLU A 26 1.45 -19.67 5.84
N ASN A 27 2.55 -18.96 6.14
CA ASN A 27 3.85 -19.05 5.48
C ASN A 27 3.85 -18.77 3.96
N LYS A 28 2.73 -18.35 3.37
CA LYS A 28 2.65 -18.00 1.94
C LYS A 28 3.13 -16.58 1.69
N THR A 29 3.75 -16.37 0.54
CA THR A 29 4.10 -15.04 0.04
C THR A 29 2.92 -14.41 -0.67
N VAL A 30 2.58 -13.18 -0.31
CA VAL A 30 1.51 -12.40 -0.95
C VAL A 30 2.08 -11.07 -1.41
N VAL A 31 2.06 -10.84 -2.73
CA VAL A 31 2.52 -9.58 -3.32
C VAL A 31 1.34 -8.63 -3.48
N VAL A 32 1.42 -7.46 -2.86
CA VAL A 32 0.36 -6.46 -2.86
C VAL A 32 0.82 -5.20 -3.58
N LYS A 33 0.15 -4.86 -4.68
CA LYS A 33 0.40 -3.60 -5.38
C LYS A 33 -0.32 -2.46 -4.67
N TYR A 34 0.42 -1.66 -3.92
CA TYR A 34 -0.08 -0.43 -3.32
C TYR A 34 0.02 0.73 -4.32
N GLY A 35 -1.07 1.47 -4.55
CA GLY A 35 -1.09 2.48 -5.61
C GLY A 35 -2.45 3.15 -5.81
N GLY A 36 -2.46 4.16 -6.68
CA GLY A 36 -3.67 4.89 -7.05
C GLY A 36 -4.11 5.90 -5.97
N HIS A 37 -5.41 6.18 -5.93
CA HIS A 37 -6.01 7.16 -5.00
C HIS A 37 -5.72 6.86 -3.52
N ALA A 38 -5.48 5.60 -3.16
CA ALA A 38 -5.15 5.19 -1.80
C ALA A 38 -3.80 5.72 -1.28
N MET A 39 -2.91 6.20 -2.15
CA MET A 39 -1.65 6.85 -1.76
C MET A 39 -1.79 8.37 -1.54
N GLY A 40 -2.94 8.95 -1.89
CA GLY A 40 -3.22 10.39 -1.69
C GLY A 40 -3.96 10.69 -0.39
N ASP A 41 -4.48 9.66 0.28
CA ASP A 41 -5.22 9.77 1.54
C ASP A 41 -4.41 9.10 2.66
N HIS A 42 -4.03 9.91 3.64
CA HIS A 42 -3.21 9.49 4.77
C HIS A 42 -3.90 8.45 5.67
N GLU A 43 -5.22 8.53 5.85
CA GLU A 43 -5.93 7.57 6.69
C GLU A 43 -6.08 6.21 5.97
N LEU A 44 -6.24 6.22 4.65
CA LEU A 44 -6.17 4.99 3.85
C LEU A 44 -4.76 4.39 3.87
N GLY A 45 -3.70 5.21 3.81
CA GLY A 45 -2.32 4.76 3.92
C GLY A 45 -2.04 4.06 5.26
N LYS A 46 -2.48 4.65 6.37
CA LYS A 46 -2.38 4.01 7.69
C LYS A 46 -3.17 2.72 7.80
N ALA A 47 -4.39 2.69 7.27
CA ALA A 47 -5.21 1.48 7.26
C ALA A 47 -4.51 0.37 6.48
N PHE A 48 -3.96 0.67 5.30
CA PHE A 48 -3.16 -0.27 4.51
C PHE A 48 -1.94 -0.79 5.27
N ALA A 49 -1.15 0.11 5.88
CA ALA A 49 0.02 -0.29 6.67
C ALA A 49 -0.34 -1.22 7.83
N ARG A 50 -1.45 -0.93 8.54
CA ARG A 50 -1.98 -1.78 9.60
C ARG A 50 -2.37 -3.16 9.06
N ASP A 51 -3.02 -3.23 7.91
CA ASP A 51 -3.45 -4.51 7.33
C ASP A 51 -2.25 -5.35 6.86
N ILE A 52 -1.20 -4.73 6.29
CA ILE A 52 0.06 -5.42 5.97
C ILE A 52 0.74 -5.95 7.24
N ALA A 53 0.76 -5.16 8.32
CA ALA A 53 1.30 -5.61 9.61
C ALA A 53 0.51 -6.80 10.18
N LEU A 54 -0.83 -6.78 10.09
CA LEU A 54 -1.70 -7.88 10.52
C LEU A 54 -1.48 -9.14 9.68
N LEU A 55 -1.29 -9.02 8.36
CA LEU A 55 -0.91 -10.14 7.51
C LEU A 55 0.42 -10.76 7.98
N LYS A 56 1.43 -9.93 8.27
CA LYS A 56 2.70 -10.45 8.78
C LYS A 56 2.55 -11.14 10.14
N GLN A 57 1.77 -10.56 11.05
CA GLN A 57 1.51 -11.13 12.38
C GLN A 57 0.72 -12.44 12.33
N SER A 58 -0.12 -12.62 11.31
CA SER A 58 -0.89 -13.86 11.10
C SER A 58 -0.12 -14.97 10.37
N GLY A 59 1.18 -14.78 10.12
CA GLY A 59 2.05 -15.78 9.50
C GLY A 59 2.17 -15.67 7.98
N VAL A 60 1.53 -14.70 7.34
CA VAL A 60 1.71 -14.41 5.91
C VAL A 60 3.04 -13.67 5.70
N ASN A 61 3.65 -13.82 4.52
CA ASN A 61 4.82 -13.05 4.10
C ASN A 61 4.42 -12.00 3.05
N PRO A 62 3.88 -10.83 3.47
CA PRO A 62 3.48 -9.79 2.54
C PRO A 62 4.69 -9.09 1.91
N ILE A 63 4.62 -8.81 0.61
CA ILE A 63 5.56 -7.98 -0.13
C ILE A 63 4.78 -6.83 -0.74
N VAL A 64 5.12 -5.60 -0.38
CA VAL A 64 4.46 -4.40 -0.92
C VAL A 64 5.23 -3.90 -2.14
N VAL A 65 4.51 -3.70 -3.24
CA VAL A 65 5.02 -3.05 -4.45
C VAL A 65 4.28 -1.74 -4.65
N HIS A 66 4.95 -0.59 -4.58
CA HIS A 66 4.30 0.71 -4.70
C HIS A 66 4.59 1.42 -6.03
N GLY A 67 3.80 2.45 -6.32
CA GLY A 67 3.99 3.36 -7.46
C GLY A 67 4.19 4.77 -6.92
N GLY A 68 3.81 5.78 -7.70
CA GLY A 68 3.89 7.18 -7.25
C GLY A 68 3.54 8.20 -8.33
N GLY A 69 2.64 7.84 -9.25
CA GLY A 69 2.32 8.66 -10.43
C GLY A 69 1.98 10.13 -10.11
N PRO A 70 1.07 10.40 -9.15
CA PRO A 70 0.73 11.77 -8.73
C PRO A 70 1.93 12.54 -8.16
N GLN A 71 2.72 11.91 -7.29
CA GLN A 71 3.88 12.52 -6.63
C GLN A 71 5.00 12.81 -7.63
N ILE A 72 5.25 11.91 -8.59
CA ILE A 72 6.16 12.14 -9.72
C ILE A 72 5.68 13.37 -10.52
N GLY A 73 4.39 13.41 -10.86
CA GLY A 73 3.81 14.53 -11.59
C GLY A 73 3.99 15.86 -10.86
N ALA A 74 3.74 15.88 -9.55
CA ALA A 74 3.95 17.06 -8.72
C ALA A 74 5.41 17.54 -8.70
N MET A 75 6.38 16.62 -8.64
CA MET A 75 7.79 16.98 -8.66
C MET A 75 8.25 17.50 -10.02
N LEU A 76 7.82 16.85 -11.11
CA LEU A 76 8.13 17.30 -12.47
C LEU A 76 7.59 18.72 -12.72
N THR A 77 6.35 19.00 -12.32
CA THR A 77 5.75 20.34 -12.41
C THR A 77 6.55 21.38 -11.63
N LYS A 78 7.00 21.05 -10.41
CA LYS A 78 7.86 21.96 -9.61
C LYS A 78 9.20 22.26 -10.29
N MET A 79 9.71 21.33 -11.08
CA MET A 79 10.96 21.49 -11.85
C MET A 79 10.75 22.07 -13.25
N GLY A 80 9.51 22.45 -13.61
CA GLY A 80 9.18 23.00 -14.93
C GLY A 80 9.25 21.98 -16.06
N ILE A 81 9.16 20.69 -15.76
CA ILE A 81 9.20 19.59 -16.74
C ILE A 81 7.78 19.14 -17.02
N GLU A 82 7.38 19.19 -18.30
CA GLU A 82 6.07 18.73 -18.73
C GLU A 82 5.98 17.20 -18.70
N SER A 83 4.97 16.70 -18.00
CA SER A 83 4.68 15.27 -17.93
C SER A 83 3.91 14.79 -19.16
N LYS A 84 4.51 13.92 -19.98
CA LYS A 84 3.88 13.33 -21.17
C LYS A 84 3.51 11.86 -20.97
N PHE A 85 2.41 11.44 -21.60
CA PHE A 85 1.94 10.06 -21.59
C PHE A 85 1.59 9.60 -23.00
N GLU A 86 1.90 8.35 -23.32
CA GLU A 86 1.57 7.69 -24.57
C GLU A 86 1.13 6.25 -24.26
N GLY A 87 -0.03 5.83 -24.78
CA GLY A 87 -0.56 4.48 -24.51
C GLY A 87 -0.80 4.17 -23.02
N GLY A 88 -1.03 5.19 -22.19
CA GLY A 88 -1.20 5.02 -20.74
C GLY A 88 0.11 4.88 -19.95
N LEU A 89 1.26 4.96 -20.62
CA LEU A 89 2.58 4.93 -20.00
C LEU A 89 3.21 6.32 -20.01
N ARG A 90 3.98 6.65 -18.98
CA ARG A 90 4.72 7.91 -18.92
C ARG A 90 5.89 7.85 -19.90
N VAL A 91 5.97 8.83 -20.79
CA VAL A 91 7.17 9.05 -21.61
C VAL A 91 8.27 9.55 -20.68
N THR A 92 9.32 8.75 -20.51
CA THR A 92 10.35 8.97 -19.47
C THR A 92 11.71 9.10 -20.14
N ASP A 93 12.12 10.34 -20.39
CA ASP A 93 13.46 10.65 -20.90
C ASP A 93 14.52 10.61 -19.79
N GLN A 94 15.78 10.90 -20.13
CA GLN A 94 16.91 10.84 -19.20
C GLN A 94 16.72 11.76 -17.97
N LYS A 95 16.17 12.96 -18.15
CA LYS A 95 15.94 13.87 -17.00
C LYS A 95 14.77 13.39 -16.15
N THR A 96 13.74 12.86 -16.81
CA THR A 96 12.53 12.36 -16.15
C THR A 96 12.83 11.12 -15.32
N VAL A 97 13.70 10.20 -15.81
CA VAL A 97 14.02 8.97 -15.06
C VAL A 97 14.73 9.27 -13.74
N GLU A 98 15.65 10.24 -13.72
CA GLU A 98 16.36 10.67 -12.51
C GLU A 98 15.38 11.18 -11.44
N ILE A 99 14.37 11.94 -11.85
CA ILE A 99 13.33 12.47 -10.95
C ILE A 99 12.39 11.37 -10.50
N VAL A 100 11.99 10.48 -11.41
CA VAL A 100 11.15 9.32 -11.09
C VAL A 100 11.83 8.44 -10.04
N GLU A 101 13.12 8.15 -10.21
CA GLU A 101 13.90 7.35 -9.26
C GLU A 101 13.99 8.04 -7.90
N MET A 102 14.31 9.33 -7.87
CA MET A 102 14.40 10.11 -6.64
C MET A 102 13.08 10.12 -5.86
N VAL A 103 11.95 10.27 -6.55
CA VAL A 103 10.62 10.29 -5.92
C VAL A 103 10.21 8.90 -5.44
N LEU A 104 10.39 7.87 -6.27
CA LEU A 104 9.95 6.52 -5.94
C LEU A 104 10.83 5.87 -4.87
N ALA A 105 12.16 5.91 -5.01
CA ALA A 105 13.09 5.29 -4.07
C ALA A 105 13.31 6.13 -2.81
N GLY A 106 13.13 7.45 -2.92
CA GLY A 106 13.24 8.39 -1.82
C GLY A 106 11.96 8.48 -1.00
N SER A 107 11.27 9.61 -1.11
CA SER A 107 10.21 10.01 -0.18
C SER A 107 9.09 8.97 -0.05
N ILE A 108 8.66 8.35 -1.14
CA ILE A 108 7.51 7.45 -1.15
C ILE A 108 7.85 6.09 -0.53
N ASN A 109 9.04 5.56 -0.80
CA ASN A 109 9.43 4.26 -0.28
C ASN A 109 9.66 4.26 1.24
N LYS A 110 9.94 5.43 1.82
CA LYS A 110 10.28 5.59 3.24
C LYS A 110 9.10 6.05 4.11
N GLU A 111 7.96 6.33 3.50
CA GLU A 111 6.69 6.62 4.17
C GLU A 111 5.98 5.32 4.56
#